data_AF-A0A0Q8VC58-F1
#
_entry.id   AF-A0A0Q8VC58-F1
#
_cell.length_a   1.000
_cell.length_b   1.000
_cell.length_c   1.000
_cell.angle_alpha   90.00
_cell.angle_beta   90.00
_cell.angle_gamma   90.00
#
_symmetry.space_group_name_H-M   'P 1'
#
loop_
_entity.id
_entity.type
_entity.pdbx_description
1 polymer ?
#
loop_
_entity_poly.entity_id
_entity_poly.type
_entity_poly.pdbx_seq_one_letter_code
_entity_poly.pdbx_strand_id
1 'polypeptide(L)'
;MNADDLVTPVTVTITNVEAGTSEQPVFLHVTEFPGRTYRPGKSMRRVLVHAWGPEASVYIGRQLTLYNDTSIRFGKDVTGGIRISHMSHIDKPLTMPLTVTRGKRAPYTVEPLAAAPSAPSVDVQEWVDVFDAATTIAQLAAAWDDAKQSGVATIPEIVAAKDRKKAELA
;
A
#
# COMPACT_ATOMS: atom_id res chain seq x y z
N MET A 1 -2.60 15.37 -12.79
CA MET A 1 -2.59 16.10 -11.51
C MET A 1 -1.44 17.09 -11.53
N ASN A 2 -1.66 18.27 -10.95
CA ASN A 2 -0.70 19.38 -10.84
C ASN A 2 -0.44 19.70 -9.37
N ALA A 3 0.62 20.47 -9.09
CA ALA A 3 1.00 20.81 -7.72
C ALA A 3 -0.08 21.66 -7.01
N ASP A 4 -0.71 22.59 -7.73
CA ASP A 4 -1.78 23.44 -7.20
C ASP A 4 -3.04 22.69 -6.80
N ASP A 5 -3.24 21.46 -7.32
CA ASP A 5 -4.36 20.60 -6.91
C ASP A 5 -4.21 20.12 -5.46
N LEU A 6 -2.99 20.16 -4.90
CA LEU A 6 -2.65 19.69 -3.56
C LEU A 6 -2.48 20.87 -2.59
N VAL A 7 -3.59 21.56 -2.31
CA VAL A 7 -3.64 22.64 -1.30
C VAL A 7 -3.31 22.08 0.09
N THR A 8 -3.80 20.88 0.38
CA THR A 8 -3.45 20.09 1.56
C THR A 8 -2.79 18.78 1.14
N PRO A 9 -1.98 18.15 2.00
CA PRO A 9 -1.52 16.80 1.75
C PRO A 9 -2.70 15.84 1.58
N VAL A 10 -2.66 15.00 0.54
CA VAL A 10 -3.71 14.02 0.24
C VAL A 10 -3.09 12.63 0.19
N THR A 11 -3.67 11.70 0.93
CA THR A 11 -3.36 10.27 0.79
C THR A 11 -4.09 9.73 -0.41
N VAL A 12 -3.34 9.14 -1.33
CA VAL A 12 -3.85 8.57 -2.57
C VAL A 12 -3.57 7.08 -2.67
N THR A 13 -4.48 6.34 -3.27
CA THR A 13 -4.38 4.91 -3.54
C THR A 13 -4.09 4.68 -5.02
N ILE A 14 -3.03 3.93 -5.33
CA ILE A 14 -2.62 3.65 -6.71
C ILE A 14 -3.52 2.55 -7.27
N THR A 15 -4.23 2.85 -8.36
CA THR A 15 -5.16 1.91 -9.01
C THR A 15 -4.55 1.25 -10.24
N ASN A 16 -3.67 1.96 -10.95
CA ASN A 16 -3.01 1.46 -12.13
C ASN A 16 -1.69 2.19 -12.35
N VAL A 17 -0.76 1.54 -13.05
CA VAL A 17 0.52 2.13 -13.44
C VAL A 17 0.70 1.98 -14.93
N GLU A 18 1.04 3.09 -15.59
CA GLU A 18 1.23 3.16 -17.03
C GLU A 18 2.62 3.71 -17.35
N ALA A 19 3.26 3.14 -18.37
CA ALA A 19 4.50 3.67 -18.90
C ALA A 19 4.22 5.01 -19.61
N GLY A 20 4.93 6.06 -19.20
CA GLY A 20 4.77 7.39 -19.79
C GLY A 20 5.80 7.69 -20.88
N THR A 21 6.14 8.97 -21.03
CA THR A 21 7.05 9.45 -22.08
C THR A 21 8.52 9.48 -21.62
N SER A 22 9.44 9.80 -22.54
CA SER A 22 10.87 9.99 -22.20
C SER A 22 11.09 11.03 -21.08
N GLU A 23 10.27 12.08 -21.05
CA GLU A 23 10.33 13.13 -20.02
C GLU A 23 9.57 12.74 -18.74
N GLN A 24 8.45 12.05 -18.89
CA GLN A 24 7.60 11.59 -17.78
C GLN A 24 7.41 10.05 -17.81
N PRO A 25 8.45 9.26 -17.47
CA PRO A 25 8.46 7.80 -17.63
C PRO A 25 7.34 6.98 -17.00
N VAL A 26 6.67 7.50 -15.98
CA VAL A 26 5.69 6.73 -15.20
C VAL A 26 4.49 7.60 -14.89
N PHE A 27 3.30 7.05 -15.17
CA PHE A 27 2.01 7.62 -14.81
C PHE A 27 1.33 6.70 -13.79
N LEU A 28 1.07 7.25 -12.59
CA LEU A 28 0.36 6.55 -11.53
C LEU A 28 -1.09 7.04 -11.51
N HIS A 29 -2.01 6.15 -11.85
CA HIS A 29 -3.44 6.42 -11.72
C HIS A 29 -3.85 6.25 -10.26
N VAL A 30 -4.64 7.18 -9.75
CA VAL A 30 -5.01 7.22 -8.33
C VAL A 30 -6.52 7.36 -8.16
N THR A 31 -7.08 6.74 -7.12
CA THR A 31 -8.53 6.72 -6.86
C THR A 31 -9.09 8.10 -6.58
N GLU A 32 -8.36 8.91 -5.82
CA GLU A 32 -8.79 10.18 -5.25
C GLU A 32 -8.78 11.32 -6.29
N PHE A 33 -8.11 11.10 -7.42
CA PHE A 33 -8.09 12.02 -8.56
C PHE A 33 -8.44 11.27 -9.85
N PRO A 34 -9.72 10.88 -10.04
CA PRO A 34 -10.13 10.12 -11.21
C PRO A 34 -9.84 10.88 -12.51
N GLY A 35 -9.29 10.17 -13.50
CA GLY A 35 -8.90 10.76 -14.80
C GLY A 35 -7.63 11.62 -14.75
N ARG A 36 -6.97 11.73 -13.60
CA ARG A 36 -5.70 12.44 -13.44
C ARG A 36 -4.64 11.48 -12.93
N THR A 37 -3.43 11.60 -13.47
CA THR A 37 -2.29 10.79 -13.03
C THR A 37 -1.32 11.60 -12.19
N TYR A 38 -0.74 10.93 -11.19
CA TYR A 38 0.46 11.38 -10.51
C TYR A 38 1.69 11.04 -11.36
N ARG A 39 2.54 12.05 -11.58
CA ARG A 39 3.68 11.99 -12.48
C ARG A 39 4.95 12.27 -11.68
N PRO A 40 5.52 11.24 -11.02
CA PRO A 40 6.64 11.44 -10.10
C PRO A 40 7.87 11.99 -10.84
N GLY A 41 8.44 13.07 -10.30
CA GLY A 41 9.72 13.62 -10.75
C GLY A 41 10.88 12.66 -10.44
N LYS A 42 12.07 12.92 -11.01
CA LYS A 42 13.25 12.03 -10.90
C LYS A 42 13.57 11.61 -9.46
N SER A 43 13.53 12.55 -8.52
CA SER A 43 13.79 12.25 -7.10
C SER A 43 12.71 11.36 -6.49
N MET A 44 11.44 11.59 -6.79
CA MET A 44 10.33 10.78 -6.27
C MET A 44 10.28 9.39 -6.90
N ARG A 45 10.68 9.23 -8.17
CA ARG A 45 10.87 7.90 -8.77
C ARG A 45 11.94 7.09 -8.03
N ARG A 46 13.03 7.72 -7.60
CA ARG A 46 14.06 7.05 -6.80
C ARG A 46 13.52 6.61 -5.43
N VAL A 47 12.67 7.43 -4.81
CA VAL A 47 11.96 7.07 -3.58
C VAL A 47 11.12 5.82 -3.79
N LEU A 48 10.27 5.80 -4.83
CA LEU A 48 9.40 4.66 -5.14
C LEU A 48 10.22 3.38 -5.36
N VAL A 49 11.26 3.43 -6.20
CA VAL A 49 12.10 2.27 -6.51
C VAL A 49 12.86 1.77 -5.28
N HIS A 50 13.31 2.67 -4.41
CA HIS A 50 14.02 2.27 -3.19
C HIS A 50 13.08 1.64 -2.15
N ALA A 51 11.84 2.14 -2.05
CA ALA A 51 10.85 1.64 -1.10
C ALA A 51 10.22 0.32 -1.57
N TRP A 52 9.86 0.21 -2.84
CA TRP A 52 8.99 -0.85 -3.35
C TRP A 52 9.62 -1.71 -4.46
N GLY A 53 10.85 -1.39 -4.88
CA GLY A 53 11.53 -2.07 -5.98
C GLY A 53 11.20 -1.48 -7.35
N PRO A 54 11.86 -1.95 -8.43
CA PRO A 54 11.68 -1.40 -9.78
C PRO A 54 10.37 -1.84 -10.47
N GLU A 55 9.71 -2.87 -9.94
CA GLU A 55 8.54 -3.49 -10.54
C GLU A 55 7.29 -2.63 -10.32
N ALA A 56 6.80 -2.01 -11.39
CA ALA A 56 5.68 -1.07 -11.32
C ALA A 56 4.34 -1.73 -10.97
N SER A 57 4.14 -2.99 -11.34
CA SER A 57 2.91 -3.74 -11.04
C SER A 57 2.66 -3.90 -9.54
N VAL A 58 3.73 -3.96 -8.74
CA VAL A 58 3.70 -4.08 -7.28
C VAL A 58 3.10 -2.85 -6.60
N TYR A 59 3.04 -1.71 -7.29
CA TYR A 59 2.57 -0.46 -6.70
C TYR A 59 1.04 -0.39 -6.62
N ILE A 60 0.33 -1.22 -7.39
CA ILE A 60 -1.14 -1.25 -7.41
C ILE A 60 -1.67 -1.66 -6.03
N GLY A 61 -2.66 -0.93 -5.52
CA GLY A 61 -3.23 -1.11 -4.18
C GLY A 61 -2.43 -0.45 -3.06
N ARG A 62 -1.23 0.07 -3.33
CA ARG A 62 -0.44 0.81 -2.33
C ARG A 62 -0.87 2.26 -2.24
N GLN A 63 -0.53 2.90 -1.12
CA GLN A 63 -0.95 4.25 -0.77
C GLN A 63 0.25 5.18 -0.61
N LEU A 64 0.07 6.44 -0.98
CA LEU A 64 1.05 7.51 -0.91
C LEU A 64 0.39 8.75 -0.31
N THR A 65 1.03 9.44 0.64
CA THR A 65 0.62 10.82 0.97
C THR A 65 1.42 11.78 0.11
N LEU A 66 0.71 12.47 -0.79
CA LEU A 66 1.25 13.46 -1.70
C LEU A 66 1.02 14.86 -1.14
N TYR A 67 2.02 15.73 -1.28
CA TYR A 67 1.91 17.13 -0.90
C TYR A 67 2.58 18.04 -1.91
N ASN A 68 2.14 19.30 -1.97
CA ASN A 68 2.78 20.34 -2.76
C ASN A 68 3.97 20.93 -2.00
N ASP A 69 5.18 20.74 -2.52
CA ASP A 69 6.36 21.46 -2.08
C ASP A 69 6.56 22.72 -2.93
N THR A 70 6.17 23.86 -2.37
CA THR A 70 6.28 25.18 -3.01
C THR A 70 7.72 25.69 -3.15
N SER A 71 8.70 25.04 -2.51
CA SER A 71 10.11 25.40 -2.64
C SER A 71 10.74 24.92 -3.95
N ILE A 72 10.08 23.99 -4.65
CA ILE A 72 10.57 23.43 -5.92
C ILE A 72 10.36 24.43 -7.05
N ARG A 73 11.46 24.72 -7.74
CA ARG A 73 11.48 25.61 -8.90
C ARG A 73 11.68 24.81 -10.18
N PHE A 74 11.00 25.24 -11.24
CA PHE A 74 11.20 24.71 -12.58
C PHE A 74 11.70 25.84 -13.49
N GLY A 75 12.99 25.82 -13.83
CA GLY A 75 13.60 26.93 -14.55
C GLY A 75 13.67 28.20 -13.70
N LYS A 76 13.14 29.32 -14.23
CA LYS A 76 13.09 30.62 -13.52
C LYS A 76 11.84 30.78 -12.66
N ASP A 77 10.82 29.96 -12.87
CA ASP A 77 9.51 30.09 -12.22
C ASP A 77 9.34 29.08 -11.08
N VAL A 78 8.60 29.52 -10.05
CA VAL A 78 8.24 28.68 -8.90
C VAL A 78 6.91 28.00 -9.23
N THR A 79 6.98 26.82 -9.87
CA THR A 79 5.79 26.04 -10.25
C THR A 79 5.30 25.12 -9.12
N GLY A 80 6.11 24.94 -8.07
CA GLY A 80 5.87 23.92 -7.04
C GLY A 80 6.10 22.50 -7.59
N GLY A 81 6.13 21.51 -6.71
CA GLY A 81 6.29 20.13 -7.13
C GLY A 81 5.72 19.13 -6.13
N ILE A 82 5.14 18.07 -6.67
CA ILE A 82 4.46 17.05 -5.89
C ILE A 82 5.50 16.09 -5.30
N ARG A 83 5.55 16.02 -3.97
CA ARG A 83 6.43 15.13 -3.21
C ARG A 83 5.63 14.12 -2.39
N ILE A 84 6.31 13.05 -1.97
CA ILE A 84 5.77 11.95 -1.18
C ILE A 84 6.24 12.12 0.26
N SER A 85 5.34 12.35 1.21
CA SER A 85 5.69 12.42 2.64
C SER A 85 5.55 11.07 3.34
N HIS A 86 4.53 10.29 2.97
CA HIS A 86 4.26 8.98 3.54
C HIS A 86 4.01 7.92 2.47
N MET A 87 4.36 6.67 2.79
CA MET A 87 4.13 5.52 1.92
C MET A 87 3.59 4.34 2.72
N SER A 88 2.66 3.58 2.18
CA SER A 88 2.30 2.29 2.77
C SER A 88 3.30 1.20 2.38
N HIS A 89 3.23 0.05 3.05
CA HIS A 89 4.12 -1.10 2.80
C HIS A 89 5.61 -0.76 2.95
N ILE A 90 5.92 0.08 3.93
CA ILE A 90 7.27 0.29 4.47
C ILE A 90 7.19 0.15 6.00
N ASP A 91 8.07 -0.65 6.60
CA ASP A 91 7.99 -0.94 8.04
C ASP A 91 8.62 0.15 8.91
N LYS A 92 9.53 0.94 8.32
CA LYS A 92 10.34 1.93 9.02
C LYS A 92 10.50 3.19 8.17
N PRO A 93 10.77 4.35 8.79
CA PRO A 93 11.07 5.57 8.06
C PRO A 93 12.23 5.38 7.09
N LEU A 94 12.00 5.75 5.83
CA LEU A 94 12.95 5.59 4.75
C LEU A 94 13.65 6.91 4.50
N THR A 95 14.94 6.99 4.84
CA THR A 95 15.74 8.21 4.66
C THR A 95 16.73 8.03 3.50
N MET A 96 16.65 8.91 2.50
CA MET A 96 17.58 8.88 1.37
C MET A 96 18.13 10.27 1.01
N PRO A 97 19.41 10.37 0.61
CA PRO A 97 19.98 11.62 0.17
C PRO A 97 19.48 12.00 -1.24
N LEU A 98 18.56 12.96 -1.31
CA LEU A 98 18.04 13.54 -2.54
C LEU A 98 18.87 14.75 -2.96
N THR A 99 19.00 14.95 -4.27
CA THR A 99 19.64 16.15 -4.83
C THR A 99 18.66 17.32 -4.75
N VAL A 100 19.03 18.38 -4.02
CA VAL A 100 18.22 19.60 -3.88
C VAL A 100 18.61 20.62 -4.95
N THR A 101 19.91 20.86 -5.11
CA THR A 101 20.49 21.69 -6.18
C THR A 101 21.72 21.00 -6.75
N ARG A 102 22.23 21.48 -7.89
CA ARG A 102 23.48 20.95 -8.49
C ARG A 102 24.61 20.98 -7.45
N GLY A 103 25.14 19.82 -7.09
CA GLY A 103 26.20 19.68 -6.08
C GLY A 103 25.74 19.58 -4.62
N LYS A 104 24.46 19.80 -4.30
CA LYS A 104 23.94 19.72 -2.93
C LYS A 104 22.93 18.58 -2.78
N ARG A 105 23.22 17.65 -1.85
CA ARG A 105 22.30 16.60 -1.43
C ARG A 105 21.85 16.85 -0.01
N ALA A 106 20.59 16.56 0.28
CA ALA A 106 20.02 16.61 1.62
C ALA A 106 19.32 15.28 1.92
N PRO A 107 19.34 14.79 3.16
CA PRO A 107 18.51 13.66 3.56
C PRO A 107 17.04 14.03 3.38
N TYR A 108 16.28 13.09 2.84
CA TYR A 108 14.83 13.19 2.69
C TYR A 108 14.22 11.94 3.29
N THR A 109 13.35 12.14 4.27
CA THR A 109 12.72 11.06 5.02
C THR A 109 11.28 10.91 4.55
N VAL A 110 10.89 9.66 4.29
CA VAL A 110 9.52 9.26 4.00
C VAL A 110 9.05 8.39 5.15
N GLU A 111 7.96 8.81 5.75
CA GLU A 111 7.39 8.14 6.91
C GLU A 111 6.48 6.98 6.49
N PRO A 112 6.39 5.90 7.27
CA PRO A 112 5.39 4.88 7.04
C PRO A 112 4.00 5.51 7.21
N LEU A 113 3.11 5.23 6.25
CA LEU A 113 1.70 5.55 6.39
C LEU A 113 1.16 4.66 7.50
N ALA A 114 0.59 5.26 8.55
CA ALA A 114 -0.07 4.52 9.61
C ALA A 114 -1.04 3.55 8.95
N ALA A 115 -0.79 2.25 9.10
CA ALA A 115 -1.58 1.24 8.43
C ALA A 115 -3.06 1.49 8.77
N ALA A 116 -3.88 1.78 7.75
CA ALA A 116 -5.28 1.39 7.85
C ALA A 116 -5.25 -0.07 8.32
N PRO A 117 -6.01 -0.46 9.36
CA PRO A 117 -5.89 -1.78 9.95
C PRO A 117 -5.95 -2.78 8.80
N SER A 118 -4.79 -3.34 8.45
CA SER A 118 -4.74 -4.51 7.61
C SER A 118 -5.65 -5.47 8.33
N ALA A 119 -6.71 -5.93 7.65
CA ALA A 119 -7.47 -7.07 8.14
C ALA A 119 -6.42 -8.05 8.68
N PRO A 120 -6.51 -8.47 9.96
CA PRO A 120 -5.47 -9.26 10.58
C PRO A 120 -5.09 -10.35 9.57
N SER A 121 -3.81 -10.53 9.29
CA SER A 121 -3.38 -11.67 8.50
C SER A 121 -3.80 -12.89 9.31
N VAL A 122 -4.96 -13.42 8.97
CA VAL A 122 -5.54 -14.58 9.62
C VAL A 122 -4.57 -15.70 9.31
N ASP A 123 -3.94 -16.24 10.35
CA ASP A 123 -3.17 -17.44 10.19
C ASP A 123 -4.16 -18.57 9.90
N VAL A 124 -4.31 -18.88 8.61
CA VAL A 124 -5.21 -19.94 8.16
C VAL A 124 -4.84 -21.25 8.83
N GLN A 125 -3.55 -21.48 9.10
CA GLN A 125 -3.07 -22.70 9.75
C GLN A 125 -3.58 -22.82 11.18
N GLU A 126 -3.63 -21.72 11.94
CA GLU A 126 -4.15 -21.71 13.31
C GLU A 126 -5.63 -22.15 13.34
N TRP A 127 -6.44 -21.67 12.39
CA TRP A 127 -7.84 -22.08 12.29
C TRP A 127 -8.01 -23.53 11.85
N VAL A 128 -7.17 -24.02 10.95
CA VAL A 128 -7.13 -25.43 10.56
C VAL A 128 -6.82 -26.30 11.77
N ASP A 129 -5.82 -25.94 12.58
CA ASP A 129 -5.42 -26.69 13.77
C ASP A 129 -6.54 -26.70 14.84
N VAL A 130 -7.25 -25.57 15.02
CA VAL A 130 -8.42 -25.48 15.92
C VAL A 130 -9.54 -26.42 15.48
N PHE A 131 -9.82 -26.52 14.18
CA PHE A 131 -10.80 -27.48 13.68
C PHE A 131 -10.32 -28.92 13.84
N ASP A 132 -9.07 -29.22 13.50
CA ASP A 132 -8.53 -30.58 13.61
C ASP A 132 -8.48 -31.09 15.07
N ALA A 133 -8.33 -30.20 16.04
CA ALA A 133 -8.40 -30.51 17.47
C ALA A 133 -9.83 -30.74 17.99
N ALA A 134 -10.87 -30.38 17.23
CA ALA A 134 -12.26 -30.59 17.64
C ALA A 134 -12.58 -32.10 17.67
N THR A 135 -13.02 -32.59 18.83
CA THR A 135 -13.36 -34.02 19.04
C THR A 135 -14.86 -34.30 18.98
N THR A 136 -15.68 -33.24 18.92
CA THR A 136 -17.14 -33.32 18.89
C THR A 136 -17.72 -32.30 17.91
N ILE A 137 -18.89 -32.59 17.36
CA ILE A 137 -19.61 -31.66 16.47
C ILE A 137 -19.91 -30.32 17.17
N ALA A 138 -20.17 -30.34 18.48
CA ALA A 138 -20.42 -29.13 19.27
C ALA A 138 -19.17 -28.22 19.36
N GLN A 139 -17.98 -28.80 19.58
CA GLN A 139 -16.72 -28.07 19.56
C GLN A 139 -16.41 -27.49 18.17
N LEU A 140 -16.66 -28.27 17.12
CA LEU A 140 -16.49 -27.81 15.74
C LEU A 140 -17.44 -26.66 15.40
N ALA A 141 -18.69 -26.70 15.89
CA ALA A 141 -19.66 -25.62 15.70
C ALA A 141 -19.26 -24.34 16.43
N ALA A 142 -18.78 -24.44 17.67
CA ALA A 142 -18.28 -23.29 18.43
C ALA A 142 -17.09 -22.62 17.72
N ALA A 143 -16.09 -23.42 17.30
CA ALA A 143 -14.95 -22.91 16.55
C ALA A 143 -15.36 -22.23 15.22
N TRP A 144 -16.41 -22.75 14.57
CA TRP A 144 -16.94 -22.15 13.35
C TRP A 144 -17.64 -20.81 13.60
N ASP A 145 -18.30 -20.62 14.74
CA ASP A 145 -18.90 -19.35 15.12
C ASP A 145 -17.84 -18.30 15.49
N ASP A 146 -16.74 -18.72 16.12
CA ASP A 146 -15.57 -17.86 16.35
C ASP A 146 -14.94 -17.42 15.02
N ALA A 147 -14.80 -18.36 14.08
CA ALA A 147 -14.30 -18.06 12.73
C ALA A 147 -15.18 -17.04 11.97
N LYS A 148 -16.51 -17.07 12.17
CA LYS A 148 -17.40 -16.04 11.60
C LYS A 148 -17.18 -14.68 12.25
N GLN A 149 -17.02 -14.62 13.58
CA GLN A 149 -16.78 -13.38 14.30
C GLN A 149 -15.44 -12.75 13.92
N SER A 150 -14.43 -13.58 13.64
CA SER A 150 -13.13 -13.13 13.12
C SER A 150 -13.14 -12.81 11.62
N GLY A 151 -14.25 -13.02 10.91
CA GLY A 151 -14.41 -12.69 9.49
C GLY A 151 -13.69 -13.66 8.54
N VAL A 152 -13.30 -14.83 9.02
CA VAL A 152 -12.45 -15.79 8.30
C VAL A 152 -13.24 -16.92 7.65
N ALA A 153 -14.53 -17.03 8.00
CA ALA A 153 -15.47 -18.02 7.47
C ALA A 153 -15.75 -17.90 5.96
N THR A 154 -15.20 -16.90 5.27
CA THR A 154 -15.26 -16.72 3.81
C THR A 154 -14.05 -17.28 3.09
N ILE A 155 -12.99 -17.68 3.82
CA ILE A 155 -11.76 -18.22 3.25
C ILE A 155 -11.97 -19.68 2.82
N PRO A 156 -11.72 -20.05 1.55
CA PRO A 156 -11.98 -21.40 1.05
C PRO A 156 -11.27 -22.52 1.82
N GLU A 157 -10.04 -22.26 2.27
CA GLU A 157 -9.22 -23.22 3.03
C GLU A 157 -9.84 -23.53 4.41
N ILE A 158 -10.36 -22.51 5.09
CA ILE A 158 -11.02 -22.63 6.41
C ILE A 158 -12.35 -23.39 6.28
N VAL A 159 -13.12 -23.11 5.22
CA VAL A 159 -14.35 -23.86 4.91
C VAL A 159 -14.03 -25.34 4.66
N ALA A 160 -13.00 -25.62 3.84
CA ALA A 160 -12.60 -26.98 3.51
C ALA A 160 -12.08 -27.78 4.72
N ALA A 161 -11.34 -27.14 5.63
CA ALA A 161 -10.85 -27.76 6.86
C ALA A 161 -12.01 -28.16 7.79
N LYS A 162 -12.98 -27.25 7.98
CA LYS A 162 -14.18 -27.52 8.78
C LYS A 162 -15.05 -28.62 8.15
N ASP A 163 -15.23 -28.64 6.83
CA ASP A 163 -16.01 -29.67 6.16
C ASP A 163 -15.34 -31.06 6.23
N ARG A 164 -14.01 -31.11 6.12
CA ARG A 164 -13.22 -32.33 6.36
C ARG A 164 -13.46 -32.85 7.77
N LYS A 165 -13.31 -31.99 8.78
CA LYS A 165 -13.47 -32.42 10.17
C LYS A 165 -14.89 -32.85 10.50
N LYS A 166 -15.88 -32.15 9.93
CA LYS A 166 -17.29 -32.52 10.08
C LYS A 166 -17.56 -33.91 9.51
N ALA A 167 -16.93 -34.28 8.39
CA ALA A 167 -17.06 -35.61 7.80
C ALA A 167 -16.40 -36.71 8.64
N GLU A 168 -15.33 -36.41 9.39
CA GLU A 168 -14.71 -37.36 10.32
C GLU A 168 -15.55 -37.60 11.58
N LEU A 169 -16.29 -36.58 12.03
CA LEU A 169 -17.07 -36.60 13.27
C LEU A 169 -18.54 -37.02 13.09
N ALA A 170 -18.98 -37.26 11.85
CA ALA A 170 -20.34 -37.68 11.49
C ALA A 170 -20.42 -39.21 11.32
#